data_AF-A0A6L3XPH4-F1
#
_entry.id   AF-A0A6L3XPH4-F1
#
_cell.length_a   1.000
_cell.length_b   1.000
_cell.length_c   1.000
_cell.angle_alpha   90.00
_cell.angle_beta   90.00
_cell.angle_gamma   90.00
#
_symmetry.space_group_name_H-M   'P 1'
#
loop_
_entity.id
_entity.type
_entity.pdbx_description
1 polymer ?
#
loop_
_entity_poly.entity_id
_entity_poly.type
_entity_poly.pdbx_seq_one_letter_code
_entity_poly.pdbx_strand_id
1 'polypeptide(L)'
;MSYVTEFPAAEPQEAVGHFLRRLSVETDCADVHHAVSSGEQDFVLLHVVGKPEHFARRHLPGALHLPWSQITAERMKAWPEGTLFVVYCAGPH
;
A
#
# COMPACT_ATOMS: atom_id res chain seq x y z
N MET A 1 32.87 19.69 9.43
CA MET A 1 31.52 19.29 9.89
C MET A 1 31.33 17.83 9.53
N SER A 2 30.65 17.04 10.37
CA SER A 2 30.32 15.65 10.05
C SER A 2 29.12 15.61 9.10
N TYR A 3 29.05 14.64 8.19
CA TYR A 3 27.85 14.37 7.40
C TYR A 3 26.59 14.18 8.27
N VAL A 4 26.77 13.75 9.53
CA VAL A 4 25.69 13.57 10.51
C VAL A 4 25.03 14.89 10.91
N THR A 5 25.76 16.00 10.91
CA THR A 5 25.29 17.31 11.36
C THR A 5 25.41 18.38 10.27
N GLU A 6 25.61 17.98 9.02
CA GLU A 6 25.63 18.89 7.87
C GLU A 6 24.26 19.55 7.68
N PHE A 7 23.20 18.82 8.00
CA PHE A 7 21.84 19.32 8.05
C PHE A 7 21.36 19.33 9.51
N PRO A 8 20.86 20.47 10.02
CA PRO A 8 20.30 20.51 11.37
C PRO A 8 19.07 19.59 11.47
N ALA A 9 18.81 19.08 12.67
CA ALA A 9 17.57 18.36 12.93
C ALA A 9 16.36 19.26 12.64
N ALA A 10 15.32 18.68 12.05
CA ALA A 10 14.08 19.38 11.78
C ALA A 10 13.40 19.84 13.07
N GLU A 11 12.65 20.93 13.01
CA GLU A 11 11.80 21.34 14.13
C GLU A 11 10.73 20.27 14.41
N PRO A 12 10.28 20.09 15.66
CA PRO A 12 9.33 19.03 16.00
C PRO A 12 8.07 19.01 15.11
N GLN A 13 7.55 20.19 14.77
CA GLN A 13 6.36 20.33 13.91
C GLN A 13 6.62 19.87 12.47
N GLU A 14 7.84 20.09 11.96
CA GLU A 14 8.23 19.64 10.62
C GLU A 14 8.35 18.12 10.58
N ALA A 15 8.94 17.52 11.62
CA ALA A 15 9.02 16.07 11.75
C ALA A 15 7.62 15.42 11.80
N VAL A 16 6.70 15.96 12.61
CA VAL A 16 5.30 15.49 12.66
C VAL A 16 4.66 15.56 11.27
N GLY A 17 4.78 16.70 10.58
CA GLY A 17 4.24 16.87 9.23
C GLY A 17 4.85 15.89 8.23
N HIS A 18 6.15 15.61 8.31
CA HIS A 18 6.82 14.64 7.46
C HIS A 18 6.27 13.23 7.65
N PHE A 19 6.22 12.74 8.89
CA PHE A 19 5.80 11.36 9.16
C PHE A 19 4.31 11.14 8.92
N LEU A 20 3.44 12.11 9.22
CA LEU A 20 2.00 11.99 8.92
C LEU A 20 1.74 11.93 7.40
N ARG A 21 2.45 12.73 6.60
CA ARG A 21 2.35 12.64 5.12
C ARG A 21 2.85 11.31 4.59
N ARG A 22 3.87 10.72 5.22
CA ARG A 22 4.36 9.39 4.82
C ARG A 22 3.30 8.33 5.10
N LEU A 23 2.76 8.30 6.33
CA LEU A 23 1.71 7.38 6.75
C LEU A 23 0.40 7.54 5.95
N SER A 24 0.14 8.71 5.34
CA SER A 24 -1.08 8.89 4.53
C SER A 24 -1.01 8.28 3.13
N VAL A 25 0.15 7.80 2.69
CA VAL A 25 0.35 7.26 1.34
C VAL A 25 0.90 5.84 1.32
N GLU A 26 1.21 5.27 2.48
CA GLU A 26 1.74 3.91 2.60
C GLU A 26 1.17 3.21 3.85
N THR A 27 1.15 1.89 3.81
CA THR A 27 0.88 1.01 4.94
C THR A 27 1.91 -0.10 4.94
N ASP A 28 2.28 -0.60 6.11
CA ASP A 28 3.22 -1.71 6.20
C ASP A 28 2.52 -3.08 6.19
N CYS A 29 3.31 -4.15 6.21
CA CYS A 29 2.76 -5.51 6.21
C CYS A 29 2.14 -5.93 7.54
N ALA A 30 2.53 -5.31 8.66
CA ALA A 30 1.98 -5.61 9.98
C ALA A 30 0.56 -5.07 10.10
N ASP A 31 0.34 -3.82 9.67
CA ASP A 31 -0.97 -3.16 9.67
C ASP A 31 -1.96 -3.90 8.77
N VAL A 32 -1.54 -4.26 7.54
CA VAL A 32 -2.37 -5.05 6.61
C VAL A 32 -2.69 -6.42 7.21
N HIS A 33 -1.70 -7.10 7.79
CA HIS A 33 -1.93 -8.40 8.42
C HIS A 33 -2.90 -8.30 9.60
N HIS A 34 -2.76 -7.26 10.42
CA HIS A 34 -3.64 -7.02 11.55
C HIS A 34 -5.09 -6.86 11.08
N ALA A 35 -5.35 -5.90 10.19
CA ALA A 35 -6.71 -5.62 9.69
C ALA A 35 -7.36 -6.86 9.05
N VAL A 36 -6.60 -7.62 8.25
CA VAL A 36 -7.11 -8.84 7.60
C VAL A 36 -7.40 -9.94 8.63
N SER A 37 -6.54 -10.14 9.62
CA SER A 37 -6.67 -11.22 10.61
C SER A 37 -7.67 -10.90 11.73
N SER A 38 -7.88 -9.63 12.06
CA SER A 38 -8.88 -9.17 13.03
C SER A 38 -10.29 -9.02 12.44
N GLY A 39 -10.43 -9.10 11.11
CA GLY A 39 -11.70 -8.86 10.43
C GLY A 39 -12.08 -7.38 10.32
N GLU A 40 -11.10 -6.48 10.50
CA GLU A 40 -11.23 -5.03 10.39
C GLU A 40 -10.85 -4.50 9.00
N GLN A 41 -10.76 -5.38 8.00
CA GLN A 41 -10.41 -4.99 6.63
C GLN A 41 -11.52 -4.11 6.02
N ASP A 42 -11.24 -2.81 5.90
CA ASP A 42 -12.09 -1.78 5.31
C ASP A 42 -11.60 -1.31 3.92
N PHE A 43 -10.63 -2.02 3.34
CA PHE A 43 -10.01 -1.73 2.05
C PHE A 43 -10.04 -2.92 1.08
N VAL A 44 -9.87 -2.63 -0.22
CA VAL A 44 -9.64 -3.64 -1.24
C VAL A 44 -8.13 -3.87 -1.40
N LEU A 45 -7.67 -5.09 -1.14
CA LEU A 45 -6.28 -5.48 -1.31
C LEU A 45 -6.02 -5.96 -2.75
N LEU A 46 -5.11 -5.30 -3.48
CA LEU A 46 -4.82 -5.61 -4.88
C LEU A 46 -3.40 -6.14 -5.06
N HIS A 47 -3.29 -7.33 -5.65
CA HIS A 47 -2.04 -7.83 -6.22
C HIS A 47 -1.94 -7.36 -7.68
N VAL A 48 -0.98 -6.47 -7.97
CA VAL A 48 -0.96 -5.72 -9.24
C VAL A 48 0.07 -6.19 -10.27
N VAL A 49 0.71 -7.34 -10.03
CA VAL A 49 1.74 -7.91 -10.91
C VAL A 49 1.52 -9.39 -11.18
N GLY A 50 2.32 -9.93 -12.09
CA GLY A 50 2.30 -11.35 -12.43
C GLY A 50 1.07 -11.76 -13.25
N LYS A 51 1.02 -13.05 -13.55
CA LYS A 51 -0.09 -13.68 -14.29
C LYS A 51 -1.06 -14.34 -13.31
N PRO A 52 -2.31 -14.62 -13.73
CA PRO A 52 -3.30 -15.28 -12.88
C PRO A 52 -2.81 -16.59 -12.26
N GLU A 53 -1.95 -17.34 -12.95
CA GLU A 53 -1.40 -18.61 -12.44
C GLU A 53 -0.46 -18.39 -11.24
N HIS A 54 0.30 -17.30 -11.23
CA HIS A 54 1.18 -16.96 -10.11
C HIS A 54 0.36 -16.54 -8.89
N PHE A 55 -0.64 -15.71 -9.12
CA PHE A 55 -1.59 -15.28 -8.09
C PHE A 55 -2.30 -16.50 -7.49
N ALA A 56 -2.88 -17.37 -8.33
CA ALA A 56 -3.56 -18.59 -7.90
C ALA A 56 -2.64 -19.53 -7.09
N ARG A 57 -1.35 -19.57 -7.41
CA ARG A 57 -0.36 -20.36 -6.66
C ARG A 57 -0.14 -19.80 -5.25
N ARG A 58 0.02 -18.48 -5.11
CA ARG A 58 0.24 -17.82 -3.82
C ARG A 58 -0.07 -16.33 -3.91
N HIS A 59 -0.95 -15.87 -3.02
CA HIS A 59 -1.27 -14.46 -2.81
C HIS A 59 -1.61 -14.22 -1.32
N LEU A 60 -1.77 -12.95 -0.93
CA LEU A 60 -2.24 -12.62 0.42
C LEU A 60 -3.73 -12.95 0.55
N PRO A 61 -4.20 -13.48 1.70
CA PRO A 61 -5.62 -13.73 1.92
C PRO A 61 -6.49 -12.50 1.64
N GLY A 62 -7.62 -12.67 0.95
CA GLY A 62 -8.54 -11.58 0.62
C GLY A 62 -8.08 -10.66 -0.52
N ALA A 63 -6.87 -10.84 -1.07
CA ALA A 63 -6.41 -10.05 -2.20
C ALA A 63 -7.19 -10.38 -3.48
N LEU A 64 -7.30 -9.40 -4.38
CA LEU A 64 -7.76 -9.57 -5.76
C LEU A 64 -6.59 -9.41 -6.73
N HIS A 65 -6.59 -10.19 -7.81
CA HIS A 65 -5.61 -10.01 -8.88
C HIS A 65 -6.09 -8.95 -9.87
N LEU A 66 -5.35 -7.87 -10.00
CA LEU A 66 -5.61 -6.83 -11.00
C LEU A 66 -4.27 -6.26 -11.49
N PRO A 67 -3.66 -6.86 -12.53
CA PRO A 67 -2.42 -6.36 -13.11
C PRO A 67 -2.49 -4.86 -13.40
N TRP A 68 -1.40 -4.13 -13.16
CA TRP A 68 -1.36 -2.67 -13.35
C TRP A 68 -1.85 -2.22 -14.74
N SER A 69 -1.60 -3.02 -15.78
CA SER A 69 -2.05 -2.74 -17.15
C SER A 69 -3.56 -2.82 -17.36
N GLN A 70 -4.28 -3.40 -16.40
CA GLN A 70 -5.74 -3.54 -16.38
C GLN A 70 -6.41 -2.51 -15.46
N ILE A 71 -5.64 -1.70 -14.72
CA ILE A 71 -6.17 -0.60 -13.88
C ILE A 71 -6.55 0.56 -14.80
N THR A 72 -7.69 0.43 -15.46
CA THR A 72 -8.26 1.45 -16.34
C THR A 72 -9.45 2.14 -15.66
N ALA A 73 -9.76 3.37 -16.07
CA ALA A 73 -10.91 4.10 -15.52
C ALA A 73 -12.22 3.30 -15.62
N GLU A 74 -12.44 2.60 -16.75
CA GLU A 74 -13.62 1.74 -16.92
C GLU A 74 -13.62 0.55 -15.97
N ARG A 75 -12.47 -0.11 -15.79
CA ARG A 75 -12.34 -1.24 -14.87
C ARG A 75 -12.59 -0.82 -13.42
N MET A 76 -12.14 0.37 -13.03
CA MET A 76 -12.29 0.87 -11.66
C MET A 76 -13.73 1.24 -11.30
N LYS A 77 -14.63 1.42 -12.28
CA LYS A 77 -16.08 1.62 -12.03
C LYS A 77 -16.77 0.41 -11.40
N ALA A 78 -16.10 -0.74 -11.34
CA ALA A 78 -16.60 -1.92 -10.64
C ALA A 78 -16.69 -1.72 -9.11
N TRP A 79 -16.04 -0.69 -8.56
CA TRP A 79 -16.10 -0.33 -7.14
C TRP A 79 -16.76 1.04 -6.94
N PRO A 80 -17.43 1.28 -5.79
CA PRO A 80 -17.92 2.59 -5.41
C PRO A 80 -16.82 3.66 -5.41
N GLU A 81 -17.19 4.90 -5.72
CA GLU A 81 -16.29 6.04 -5.57
C GLU A 81 -15.85 6.18 -4.11
N GLY A 82 -14.57 6.51 -3.89
CA GLY A 82 -13.97 6.59 -2.56
C GLY A 82 -13.49 5.25 -1.98
N THR A 83 -13.62 4.14 -2.71
CA THR A 83 -13.04 2.85 -2.28
C THR A 83 -11.54 2.99 -2.04
N LEU A 84 -11.09 2.65 -0.83
CA LEU A 84 -9.67 2.60 -0.49
C LEU A 84 -9.05 1.32 -1.06
N PHE A 85 -7.97 1.50 -1.84
CA PHE A 85 -7.20 0.40 -2.38
C PHE A 85 -5.82 0.36 -1.72
N VAL A 86 -5.46 -0.81 -1.19
CA VAL A 86 -4.09 -1.12 -0.79
C VAL A 86 -3.47 -1.98 -1.89
N VAL A 87 -2.44 -1.46 -2.55
CA VAL A 87 -1.80 -2.13 -3.70
C VAL A 87 -0.45 -2.74 -3.29
N TYR A 88 -0.15 -3.95 -3.75
CA TYR A 88 1.14 -4.58 -3.49
C TYR A 88 1.69 -5.34 -4.72
N CYS A 89 3.02 -5.37 -4.78
CA CYS A 89 3.82 -5.99 -5.84
C CYS A 89 4.63 -7.17 -5.27
N ALA A 90 5.67 -7.61 -5.98
CA ALA A 90 6.57 -8.69 -5.55
C ALA A 90 7.54 -8.28 -4.42
N GLY A 91 7.80 -6.97 -4.24
CA GLY A 91 8.76 -6.42 -3.28
C GLY A 91 9.82 -5.52 -3.93
N PRO A 92 10.65 -4.81 -3.14
CA PRO A 92 11.59 -3.80 -3.61
C PRO A 92 12.94 -4.37 -4.08
N HIS A 93 12.94 -5.34 -5.00
CA HIS A 93 14.17 -6.01 -5.49
C HIS A 93 15.26 -5.05 -5.98
#